data_AF-A0A3P9P1E4-F1
#
_entry.id   AF-A0A3P9P1E4-F1
#
_cell.length_a   1.000
_cell.length_b   1.000
_cell.length_c   1.000
_cell.angle_alpha   90.00
_cell.angle_beta   90.00
_cell.angle_gamma   90.00
#
_symmetry.space_group_name_H-M   'P 1'
#
loop_
_entity.id
_entity.type
_entity.pdbx_description
1 polymer ?
#
loop_
_entity_poly.entity_id
_entity_poly.type
_entity_poly.pdbx_seq_one_letter_code
_entity_poly.pdbx_strand_id
1 'polypeptide(L)'
;LDENLGKLRNTVKFVKNVVLGLKETEDRYYLLVKEPKKFREASMNCKLRGGALAMPKTNNINRLMADYISQAGLTRVYVGVQAQSKEQLYSTSSPAINISCVELLNTGTWNKVECETPLFFLCEFPKIQLSPKTSPT
;
A
#
# COMPACT_ATOMS: atom_id res chain seq x y z
N LEU A 1 -0.93 -18.12 32.56
CA LEU A 1 -0.33 -17.89 31.22
C LEU A 1 -1.31 -17.19 30.26
N ASP A 2 -2.62 -17.45 30.39
CA ASP A 2 -3.65 -16.93 29.48
C ASP A 2 -3.98 -15.43 29.65
N GLU A 3 -3.97 -14.91 30.89
CA GLU A 3 -4.26 -13.49 31.16
C GLU A 3 -3.24 -12.55 30.52
N ASN A 4 -1.95 -12.93 30.56
CA ASN A 4 -0.87 -12.16 29.94
C ASN A 4 -0.97 -12.17 28.40
N LEU A 5 -1.36 -13.29 27.81
CA LEU A 5 -1.61 -13.40 26.37
C LEU A 5 -2.82 -12.54 25.95
N GLY A 6 -3.89 -12.54 26.78
CA GLY A 6 -5.06 -11.68 26.59
C GLY A 6 -4.72 -10.19 26.65
N LYS A 7 -3.96 -9.76 27.67
CA LYS A 7 -3.46 -8.38 27.80
C LYS A 7 -2.63 -7.98 26.59
N LEU A 8 -1.68 -8.82 26.19
CA LEU A 8 -0.83 -8.57 25.02
C LEU A 8 -1.68 -8.43 23.73
N ARG A 9 -2.66 -9.32 23.51
CA ARG A 9 -3.54 -9.27 22.34
C ARG A 9 -4.33 -7.96 22.28
N ASN A 10 -4.83 -7.48 23.42
CA ASN A 10 -5.54 -6.22 23.50
C ASN A 10 -4.62 -5.02 23.22
N THR A 11 -3.41 -5.00 23.78
CA THR A 11 -2.41 -3.96 23.51
C THR A 11 -2.03 -3.92 22.04
N VAL A 12 -1.76 -5.07 21.42
CA VAL A 12 -1.43 -5.17 19.99
C VAL A 12 -2.59 -4.66 19.13
N LYS A 13 -3.84 -5.02 19.47
CA LYS A 13 -5.03 -4.53 18.76
C LYS A 13 -5.17 -3.01 18.86
N PHE A 14 -4.92 -2.43 20.04
CA PHE A 14 -4.93 -0.98 20.24
C PHE A 14 -3.86 -0.30 19.40
N VAL A 15 -2.61 -0.78 19.43
CA VAL A 15 -1.51 -0.22 18.64
C VAL A 15 -1.81 -0.28 17.14
N LYS A 16 -2.33 -1.41 16.64
CA LYS A 16 -2.69 -1.56 15.22
C LYS A 16 -3.79 -0.58 14.79
N ASN A 17 -4.88 -0.51 15.56
CA ASN A 17 -6.10 0.17 15.12
C ASN A 17 -6.12 1.66 15.49
N VAL A 18 -5.69 2.01 16.70
CA VAL A 18 -5.81 3.38 17.23
C VAL A 18 -4.56 4.19 16.93
N VAL A 19 -3.38 3.61 17.14
CA VAL A 19 -2.11 4.35 16.99
C VAL A 19 -1.69 4.39 15.52
N LEU A 20 -1.71 3.25 14.82
CA LEU A 20 -1.22 3.15 13.44
C LEU A 20 -2.31 3.30 12.39
N GLY A 21 -3.58 3.11 12.75
CA GLY A 21 -4.71 3.18 11.82
C GLY A 21 -4.71 2.08 10.74
N LEU A 22 -3.94 1.00 10.92
CA LEU A 22 -3.75 -0.06 9.92
C LEU A 22 -5.08 -0.64 9.43
N LYS A 23 -5.13 -0.96 8.13
CA LYS A 23 -6.21 -1.79 7.57
C LYS A 23 -5.69 -3.19 7.33
N GLU A 24 -6.55 -4.17 7.49
CA GLU A 24 -6.20 -5.59 7.48
C GLU A 24 -7.20 -6.37 6.63
N THR A 25 -6.70 -7.22 5.72
CA THR A 25 -7.48 -8.26 5.01
C THR A 25 -7.17 -9.62 5.61
N GLU A 26 -7.62 -10.73 5.03
CA GLU A 26 -7.22 -12.05 5.51
C GLU A 26 -5.70 -12.27 5.42
N ASP A 27 -5.10 -11.85 4.31
CA ASP A 27 -3.75 -12.19 3.88
C ASP A 27 -2.74 -11.02 3.97
N ARG A 28 -3.21 -9.78 4.19
CA ARG A 28 -2.35 -8.58 4.14
C ARG A 28 -2.66 -7.53 5.21
N TYR A 29 -1.66 -6.71 5.51
CA TYR A 29 -1.80 -5.43 6.21
C TYR A 29 -1.53 -4.27 5.25
N TYR A 30 -2.26 -3.17 5.43
CA TYR A 30 -2.10 -1.93 4.66
C TYR A 30 -1.80 -0.77 5.62
N LEU A 31 -0.70 -0.07 5.38
CA LEU A 31 -0.26 1.09 6.15
C LEU A 31 -0.27 2.33 5.28
N LEU A 32 -0.98 3.36 5.74
CA LEU A 32 -0.95 4.69 5.14
C LEU A 32 0.18 5.50 5.77
N VAL A 33 1.19 5.84 4.99
CA VAL A 33 2.32 6.66 5.45
C VAL A 33 2.04 8.12 5.12
N LYS A 34 1.77 8.93 6.15
CA LYS A 34 1.46 10.36 6.04
C LYS A 34 2.71 11.25 6.08
N GLU A 35 3.76 10.81 5.39
CA GLU A 35 4.99 11.58 5.18
C GLU A 35 5.20 11.69 3.67
N PRO A 36 5.20 12.90 3.07
CA PRO A 36 5.21 13.03 1.63
C PRO A 36 6.58 12.66 1.07
N LYS A 37 6.61 11.78 0.08
CA LYS A 37 7.85 11.29 -0.55
C LYS A 37 7.67 11.16 -2.06
N LYS A 38 8.78 11.24 -2.79
CA LYS A 38 8.81 10.89 -4.21
C LYS A 38 8.56 9.40 -4.39
N PHE A 39 8.08 8.98 -5.56
CA PHE A 39 7.69 7.58 -5.78
C PHE A 39 8.81 6.58 -5.45
N ARG A 40 10.05 6.86 -5.86
CA ARG A 40 11.21 5.99 -5.58
C ARG A 40 11.48 5.85 -4.09
N GLU A 41 11.39 6.94 -3.35
CA GLU A 41 11.60 6.98 -1.90
C GLU A 41 10.45 6.31 -1.15
N ALA A 42 9.20 6.53 -1.58
CA ALA A 42 8.01 5.85 -1.06
C ALA A 42 8.12 4.33 -1.24
N SER A 43 8.51 3.88 -2.44
CA SER A 43 8.77 2.47 -2.74
C SER A 43 9.84 1.89 -1.83
N MET A 44 10.95 2.60 -1.64
CA MET A 44 12.01 2.16 -0.74
C MET A 44 11.55 2.12 0.72
N ASN A 45 10.74 3.08 1.16
CA ASN A 45 10.20 3.13 2.52
C ASN A 45 9.36 1.88 2.83
N CYS A 46 8.49 1.45 1.91
CA CYS A 46 7.72 0.22 2.08
C CYS A 46 8.64 -1.02 2.08
N LYS A 47 9.62 -1.08 1.17
CA LYS A 47 10.57 -2.21 1.07
C LYS A 47 11.42 -2.40 2.32
N LEU A 48 11.96 -1.31 2.88
CA LEU A 48 12.76 -1.36 4.11
C LEU A 48 11.96 -1.82 5.34
N ARG A 49 10.62 -1.75 5.28
CA ARG A 49 9.70 -2.25 6.32
C ARG A 49 9.22 -3.70 6.04
N GLY A 50 9.74 -4.36 5.00
CA GLY A 50 9.34 -5.72 4.62
C GLY A 50 8.06 -5.80 3.78
N GLY A 51 7.67 -4.70 3.13
CA GLY A 51 6.48 -4.62 2.27
C GLY A 51 6.80 -4.09 0.87
N ALA A 52 5.75 -3.62 0.19
CA ALA A 52 5.84 -2.92 -1.08
C ALA A 52 4.81 -1.80 -1.14
N LEU A 53 4.88 -0.92 -2.14
CA LEU A 53 3.74 -0.04 -2.41
C LEU A 53 2.51 -0.89 -2.74
N ALA A 54 1.37 -0.54 -2.16
CA ALA A 54 0.16 -1.32 -2.25
C ALA A 54 -0.36 -1.38 -3.69
N MET A 55 -0.75 -2.57 -4.16
CA MET A 55 -1.28 -2.77 -5.51
C MET A 55 -2.77 -3.15 -5.44
N PRO A 56 -3.70 -2.28 -5.88
CA PRO A 56 -5.13 -2.60 -5.97
C PRO A 56 -5.43 -3.65 -7.05
N LYS A 57 -5.10 -4.93 -6.78
CA LYS A 57 -5.26 -6.04 -7.74
C LYS A 57 -6.70 -6.48 -7.95
N THR A 58 -7.60 -6.14 -7.02
CA THR A 58 -9.02 -6.50 -7.10
C THR A 58 -9.89 -5.30 -6.71
N ASN A 59 -11.15 -5.31 -7.15
CA ASN A 59 -12.12 -4.25 -6.82
C ASN A 59 -12.32 -4.07 -5.31
N ASN A 60 -12.32 -5.18 -4.55
CA ASN A 60 -12.46 -5.13 -3.10
C ASN A 60 -11.25 -4.44 -2.43
N ILE A 61 -10.03 -4.76 -2.87
CA ILE A 61 -8.82 -4.10 -2.36
C ILE A 61 -8.77 -2.64 -2.80
N ASN A 62 -9.18 -2.31 -4.02
CA ASN A 62 -9.27 -0.94 -4.49
C ASN A 62 -10.21 -0.10 -3.62
N ARG A 63 -11.42 -0.61 -3.36
CA ARG A 63 -12.41 0.06 -2.50
C ARG A 63 -11.91 0.21 -1.07
N LEU A 64 -11.31 -0.84 -0.49
CA LEU A 64 -10.73 -0.79 0.86
C LEU A 64 -9.70 0.33 0.98
N MET A 65 -8.83 0.48 -0.02
CA MET A 65 -7.81 1.53 -0.01
C MET A 65 -8.42 2.92 -0.23
N ALA A 66 -9.39 3.08 -1.14
CA ALA A 66 -10.11 4.33 -1.34
C ALA A 66 -10.80 4.81 -0.05
N ASP A 67 -11.51 3.90 0.63
CA ASP A 67 -12.15 4.17 1.92
C ASP A 67 -11.12 4.53 2.99
N TYR A 68 -9.96 3.87 2.99
CA TYR A 68 -8.88 4.19 3.93
C TYR A 68 -8.30 5.60 3.71
N ILE A 69 -8.08 5.99 2.46
CA ILE A 69 -7.64 7.34 2.09
C ILE A 69 -8.69 8.38 2.55
N SER A 70 -9.97 8.11 2.28
CA SER A 70 -11.09 8.96 2.69
C SER A 70 -11.18 9.13 4.21
N GLN A 71 -11.18 8.02 4.96
CA GLN A 71 -11.22 8.03 6.43
C GLN A 71 -10.02 8.73 7.05
N ALA A 72 -8.88 8.75 6.36
CA ALA A 72 -7.68 9.43 6.80
C ALA A 72 -7.68 10.95 6.50
N GLY A 73 -8.73 11.47 5.86
CA GLY A 73 -8.86 12.86 5.45
C GLY A 73 -7.99 13.24 4.24
N LEU A 74 -7.59 12.24 3.44
CA LEU A 74 -6.72 12.45 2.27
C LEU A 74 -7.54 12.42 0.98
N THR A 75 -6.99 13.02 -0.07
CA THR A 75 -7.60 13.04 -1.40
C THR A 75 -6.97 12.02 -2.35
N ARG A 76 -5.65 11.80 -2.22
CA ARG A 76 -4.87 10.92 -3.10
C ARG A 76 -3.57 10.44 -2.46
N VAL A 77 -3.08 9.30 -2.90
CA VAL A 77 -1.81 8.69 -2.44
C VAL A 77 -1.14 7.90 -3.56
N TYR A 78 0.17 7.67 -3.48
CA TYR A 78 0.84 6.71 -4.35
C TYR A 78 0.43 5.27 -4.06
N VAL A 79 0.32 4.50 -5.14
CA VAL A 79 0.15 3.03 -5.15
C VAL A 79 1.19 2.39 -6.07
N GLY A 80 1.43 1.10 -5.93
CA GLY A 80 2.47 0.34 -6.62
C GLY A 80 2.19 0.03 -8.08
N VAL A 81 1.42 0.85 -8.78
CA VAL A 81 1.10 0.68 -10.20
C VAL A 81 1.99 1.63 -11.01
N GLN A 82 2.73 1.10 -11.98
CA GLN A 82 3.44 1.91 -12.97
C GLN A 82 2.60 1.95 -14.24
N ALA A 83 2.24 3.15 -14.70
CA ALA A 83 1.56 3.32 -15.97
C ALA A 83 2.61 3.37 -17.08
N GLN A 84 2.76 2.29 -17.84
CA GLN A 84 3.50 2.31 -19.09
C GLN A 84 2.69 3.15 -20.10
N SER A 85 3.26 4.20 -20.66
CA SER A 85 2.65 4.90 -21.79
C SER A 85 2.67 3.99 -23.01
N LYS A 86 1.51 3.46 -23.42
CA LYS A 86 1.32 2.74 -24.68
C LYS A 86 1.24 3.70 -25.89
N GLU A 87 1.91 4.84 -25.80
CA GLU A 87 1.94 5.89 -26.81
C GLU A 87 3.42 6.21 -27.07
N GLN A 88 3.97 5.52 -28.07
CA GLN A 88 5.05 5.92 -28.99
C GLN A 88 5.79 4.68 -29.51
N LEU A 89 5.14 3.96 -30.45
CA LEU A 89 5.80 2.99 -31.32
C LEU A 89 6.29 3.62 -32.65
N TYR A 90 6.30 4.95 -32.75
CA TYR A 90 6.65 5.65 -33.99
C TYR A 90 7.35 6.99 -33.71
N SER A 91 8.53 6.98 -33.10
CA SER A 91 9.45 8.11 -33.21
C SER A 91 10.88 7.63 -32.96
N THR A 92 11.61 7.44 -34.05
CA THR A 92 13.05 7.24 -34.08
C THR A 92 13.76 8.51 -33.64
N SER A 93 13.83 8.77 -32.34
CA SER A 93 14.90 9.56 -31.67
C SER A 93 14.61 9.72 -30.17
N SER A 94 15.46 9.09 -29.35
CA SER A 94 15.55 9.21 -27.87
C SER A 94 14.50 8.44 -27.03
N PRO A 95 14.87 7.39 -26.27
CA PRO A 95 13.93 6.63 -25.45
C PRO A 95 13.74 7.31 -24.08
N ALA A 96 13.15 8.50 -24.05
CA ALA A 96 12.56 9.01 -22.82
C ALA A 96 11.22 8.29 -22.62
N ILE A 97 11.26 7.06 -22.09
CA ILE A 97 10.05 6.41 -21.60
C ILE A 97 9.54 7.32 -20.49
N ASN A 98 8.50 8.10 -20.75
CA ASN A 98 7.81 8.90 -19.75
C ASN A 98 7.08 7.93 -18.81
N ILE A 99 7.82 7.30 -17.90
CA ILE A 99 7.27 6.39 -16.88
C ILE A 99 6.48 7.26 -15.91
N SER A 100 5.18 7.35 -16.14
CA SER A 100 4.26 7.99 -15.19
C SER A 100 3.97 7.03 -14.03
N CYS A 101 3.97 7.58 -12.82
CA CYS A 101 3.55 6.88 -11.62
C CYS A 101 2.02 6.97 -11.48
N VAL A 102 1.44 6.18 -10.59
CA VAL A 102 -0.01 6.17 -10.38
C VAL A 102 -0.36 6.62 -8.97
N GLU A 103 -1.31 7.54 -8.89
CA GLU A 103 -1.99 7.90 -7.65
C GLU A 103 -3.39 7.27 -7.60
N LEU A 104 -3.78 6.80 -6.41
CA LEU A 104 -5.13 6.35 -6.09
C LEU A 104 -5.85 7.46 -5.34
N LEU A 105 -7.03 7.85 -5.83
CA LEU A 105 -7.88 8.86 -5.22
C LEU A 105 -8.79 8.22 -4.16
N ASN A 106 -9.30 9.03 -3.24
CA ASN A 106 -10.30 8.61 -2.24
C ASN A 106 -11.63 8.16 -2.85
N THR A 107 -11.88 8.43 -4.14
CA THR A 107 -13.00 7.92 -4.93
C THR A 107 -12.77 6.51 -5.46
N GLY A 108 -11.54 5.99 -5.37
CA GLY A 108 -11.12 4.73 -5.99
C GLY A 108 -10.65 4.86 -7.44
N THR A 109 -10.64 6.06 -8.01
CA THR A 109 -10.11 6.37 -9.35
C THR A 109 -8.58 6.41 -9.34
N TRP A 110 -7.95 6.01 -10.46
CA TRP A 110 -6.50 6.06 -10.62
C TRP A 110 -6.13 7.14 -11.63
N ASN A 111 -5.15 7.97 -11.30
CA ASN A 111 -4.61 8.97 -12.21
C ASN A 111 -3.13 8.75 -12.42
N LYS A 112 -2.64 9.15 -13.60
CA LYS A 112 -1.20 9.31 -13.83
C LYS A 112 -0.71 10.51 -13.04
N VAL A 113 0.47 10.41 -12.47
CA VAL A 113 1.16 11.48 -11.78
C VAL A 113 2.65 11.40 -12.05
N GLU A 114 3.32 12.54 -12.06
CA GLU A 114 4.78 12.59 -12.15
C GLU A 114 5.41 11.88 -10.93
N CYS A 115 6.42 11.05 -11.17
CA CYS A 115 7.06 10.25 -10.12
C CYS A 115 7.87 11.08 -9.12
N GLU A 116 8.21 12.32 -9.48
CA GLU A 116 8.94 13.27 -8.65
C GLU A 116 8.02 14.10 -7.74
N THR A 117 6.69 13.99 -7.90
CA THR A 117 5.72 14.68 -7.05
C THR A 117 5.73 14.08 -5.64
N PRO A 118 5.97 14.87 -4.58
CA PRO A 118 5.89 14.34 -3.23
C PRO A 118 4.44 14.04 -2.84
N LEU A 119 4.12 12.78 -2.55
CA LEU A 119 2.79 12.36 -2.09
C LEU A 119 2.91 11.45 -0.87
N PHE A 120 1.82 11.36 -0.10
CA PHE A 120 1.61 10.24 0.81
C PHE A 120 1.44 8.93 0.04
N PHE A 121 1.59 7.80 0.71
CA PHE A 121 1.62 6.50 0.03
C PHE A 121 1.08 5.37 0.89
N LEU A 122 0.55 4.33 0.22
CA LEU A 122 0.10 3.10 0.86
C LEU A 122 1.15 2.01 0.69
N CYS A 123 1.55 1.39 1.80
CA CYS A 123 2.32 0.16 1.80
C CYS A 123 1.42 -1.05 2.04
N GLU A 124 1.73 -2.18 1.41
CA GLU A 124 1.15 -3.50 1.68
C GLU A 124 2.20 -4.45 2.26
N PHE A 125 1.79 -5.31 3.20
CA PHE A 125 2.63 -6.31 3.85
C PHE A 125 1.92 -7.66 3.87
N PRO A 126 2.59 -8.77 3.52
CA PRO A 126 2.01 -10.10 3.66
C PRO A 126 1.84 -10.46 5.14
N LYS A 127 0.76 -11.16 5.47
CA LYS A 127 0.66 -11.82 6.77
C LYS A 127 1.43 -13.13 6.74
N ILE A 128 2.16 -13.40 7.81
CA ILE A 128 2.72 -14.71 8.06
C ILE A 128 1.55 -15.63 8.42
N GLN A 129 1.15 -16.52 7.51
CA GLN A 129 0.26 -17.62 7.86
C GLN A 129 1.06 -18.64 8.66
N LEU A 130 0.81 -18.72 9.96
CA LEU A 130 1.25 -19.85 10.77
C LEU A 130 0.35 -21.03 10.39
N SER A 131 0.73 -21.82 9.38
CA SER A 131 0.05 -23.09 9.15
C SER A 131 0.21 -23.98 10.40
N PRO A 132 -0.86 -24.63 10.90
CA PRO A 132 -0.70 -25.68 11.88
C PRO A 132 0.16 -26.78 11.24
N LYS A 133 1.29 -27.12 11.86
CA LYS A 133 2.06 -28.31 11.45
C LYS A 133 1.10 -29.49 11.52
N THR A 134 0.76 -30.06 10.36
CA THR A 134 0.07 -31.35 10.28
C THR A 134 0.93 -32.35 11.05
N SER A 135 0.37 -32.96 12.09
CA SER A 135 1.02 -34.06 12.81
C SER A 135 1.41 -35.16 11.80
N PRO A 136 2.62 -35.73 11.89
CA PRO A 136 2.92 -36.94 11.16
C PRO A 136 2.06 -38.07 11.74
N THR A 137 1.23 -38.67 10.90
CA THR A 137 0.58 -39.97 11.17
C THR A 137 1.61 -41.09 11.04
#